data_AF-A0A6A6FRW7-F1
#
_entry.id   AF-A0A6A6FRW7-F1
#
_cell.length_a   1.000
_cell.length_b   1.000
_cell.length_c   1.000
_cell.angle_alpha   90.00
_cell.angle_beta   90.00
_cell.angle_gamma   90.00
#
_symmetry.space_group_name_H-M   'P 1'
#
loop_
_entity.id
_entity.type
_entity.pdbx_description
1 polymer ?
#
loop_
_entity_poly.entity_id
_entity_poly.type
_entity_poly.pdbx_seq_one_letter_code
_entity_poly.pdbx_strand_id
1 'polypeptide(L)'
;MAYGGGGIFFSGPLLDVLHENYDACIKNGYGGDELYKYCIYTHTSPPVQLTLLPGLHQLDFHMDASGWYEAIQRPLLSLHHYNTWHLYPVEYGHLVADVCGADCFLQRYQFSDDVVLTNGYSVVKYPAGTDHLDLARVEGTFNHDEDQFLFSLGALRPKLSAAEKISWRLEHAQKTSSGAVRQFYIRRKCHNVTDHERLKAEVESVLELQWIP
;
A
#
# COMPACT_ATOMS: atom_id res chain seq x y z
N MET A 1 8.72 -4.75 0.40
CA MET A 1 9.16 -6.08 -0.07
C MET A 1 8.00 -7.05 0.07
N ALA A 2 7.89 -8.06 -0.79
CA ALA A 2 6.94 -9.14 -0.68
C ALA A 2 7.59 -10.39 -0.08
N TYR A 3 6.94 -11.01 0.91
CA TYR A 3 7.28 -12.32 1.45
C TYR A 3 6.12 -13.26 1.15
N GLY A 4 6.19 -14.00 0.04
CA GLY A 4 5.12 -14.92 -0.40
C GLY A 4 3.77 -14.25 -0.73
N GLY A 5 3.07 -13.73 0.28
CA GLY A 5 1.74 -13.11 0.22
C GLY A 5 1.65 -11.86 -0.67
N GLY A 6 2.73 -11.08 -0.76
CA GLY A 6 2.85 -9.97 -1.71
C GLY A 6 3.06 -10.45 -3.16
N GLY A 7 3.17 -11.76 -3.40
CA GLY A 7 3.31 -12.35 -4.72
C GLY A 7 4.73 -12.78 -5.05
N ILE A 8 4.83 -13.82 -5.86
CA ILE A 8 6.07 -14.39 -6.41
C ILE A 8 5.79 -14.79 -7.86
N PHE A 9 6.82 -14.71 -8.71
CA PHE A 9 6.73 -15.14 -10.11
C PHE A 9 7.77 -16.21 -10.40
N PHE A 10 7.36 -17.24 -11.14
CA PHE A 10 8.25 -18.30 -11.61
C PHE A 10 8.22 -18.38 -13.14
N SER A 11 9.36 -18.65 -13.74
CA SER A 11 9.43 -19.02 -15.16
C SER A 11 8.87 -20.44 -15.36
N GLY A 12 8.32 -20.72 -16.54
CA GLY A 12 7.85 -22.07 -16.90
C GLY A 12 8.85 -23.19 -16.61
N PRO A 13 10.12 -23.10 -17.07
CA PRO A 13 11.12 -24.14 -16.80
C PRO A 13 11.41 -24.38 -15.31
N LEU A 14 11.26 -23.36 -14.46
CA LEU A 14 11.41 -23.53 -13.02
C LEU A 14 10.22 -24.32 -12.46
N LEU A 15 8.99 -24.01 -12.92
CA LEU A 15 7.80 -24.76 -12.53
C LEU A 15 7.89 -26.23 -12.92
N ASP A 16 8.47 -26.55 -14.08
CA ASP A 16 8.69 -27.94 -14.51
C ASP A 16 9.56 -28.70 -13.49
N VAL A 17 10.67 -28.10 -13.05
CA VAL A 17 11.54 -28.68 -12.00
C VAL A 17 10.80 -28.88 -10.68
N LEU A 18 10.00 -27.88 -10.25
CA LEU A 18 9.20 -28.00 -9.02
C LEU A 18 8.15 -29.10 -9.13
N HIS A 19 7.56 -29.27 -10.31
CA HIS A 19 6.56 -30.30 -10.60
C HIS A 19 7.16 -31.71 -10.59
N GLU A 20 8.29 -31.91 -11.27
CA GLU A 20 9.01 -33.19 -11.30
C GLU A 20 9.45 -33.65 -9.90
N ASN A 21 9.69 -32.70 -8.99
CA ASN A 21 10.12 -32.96 -7.62
C ASN A 21 9.01 -32.72 -6.58
N TYR A 22 7.75 -32.61 -7.01
CA TYR A 22 6.63 -32.19 -6.18
C TYR A 22 6.56 -32.93 -4.84
N ASP A 23 6.62 -34.27 -4.86
CA ASP A 23 6.52 -35.10 -3.66
C ASP A 23 7.64 -34.83 -2.65
N ALA A 24 8.87 -34.59 -3.11
CA ALA A 24 9.99 -34.25 -2.24
C ALA A 24 9.81 -32.83 -1.67
N CYS A 25 9.32 -31.91 -2.50
CA CYS A 25 9.14 -30.52 -2.12
C CYS A 25 8.01 -30.31 -1.12
N ILE A 26 6.90 -31.05 -1.18
CA ILE A 26 5.82 -30.90 -0.19
C ILE A 26 6.09 -31.65 1.13
N LYS A 27 7.01 -32.62 1.14
CA LYS A 27 7.37 -33.41 2.34
C LYS A 27 8.52 -32.81 3.14
N ASN A 28 9.03 -31.64 2.74
CA ASN A 28 10.17 -30.98 3.38
C ASN A 28 9.85 -30.33 4.75
N GLY A 29 8.57 -30.26 5.14
CA GLY A 29 8.12 -29.70 6.41
C GLY A 29 7.99 -28.18 6.46
N TYR A 30 8.31 -27.48 5.36
CA TYR A 30 8.14 -26.03 5.22
C TYR A 30 6.79 -25.68 4.57
N GLY A 31 6.33 -24.44 4.78
CA GLY A 31 5.10 -23.90 4.19
C GLY A 31 5.33 -22.57 3.48
N GLY A 32 4.34 -22.10 2.72
CA GLY A 32 4.37 -20.79 2.09
C GLY A 32 5.56 -20.60 1.14
N ASP A 33 6.19 -19.43 1.21
CA ASP A 33 7.37 -19.06 0.42
C ASP A 33 8.63 -19.85 0.81
N GLU A 34 8.77 -20.26 2.07
CA GLU A 34 9.88 -21.11 2.51
C GLU A 34 9.90 -22.47 1.81
N LEU A 35 8.73 -23.08 1.56
CA LEU A 35 8.61 -24.32 0.79
C LEU A 35 9.24 -24.15 -0.60
N TYR A 36 8.89 -23.07 -1.30
CA TYR A 36 9.41 -22.80 -2.63
C TYR A 36 10.91 -22.52 -2.59
N LYS A 37 11.38 -21.68 -1.66
CA LYS A 37 12.81 -21.41 -1.47
C LYS A 37 13.59 -22.72 -1.29
N TYR A 38 13.15 -23.58 -0.39
CA TYR A 38 13.83 -24.86 -0.12
C TYR A 38 13.85 -25.76 -1.36
N CYS A 39 12.70 -25.93 -2.02
CA CYS A 39 12.58 -26.77 -3.20
C CYS A 39 13.47 -26.27 -4.35
N ILE A 40 13.44 -24.97 -4.63
CA ILE A 40 14.27 -24.33 -5.67
C ILE A 40 15.76 -24.57 -5.39
N TYR A 41 16.22 -24.30 -4.17
CA TYR A 41 17.64 -24.43 -3.81
C TYR A 41 18.11 -25.89 -3.80
N THR A 42 17.20 -26.83 -3.55
CA THR A 42 17.52 -28.27 -3.52
C THR A 42 17.57 -28.88 -4.92
N HIS A 43 16.66 -28.49 -5.80
CA HIS A 43 16.42 -29.18 -7.08
C HIS A 43 16.92 -28.42 -8.33
N THR A 44 17.57 -27.26 -8.16
CA THR A 44 18.20 -26.52 -9.27
C THR A 44 19.73 -26.47 -9.11
N SER A 45 20.46 -26.60 -10.22
CA SER A 45 21.93 -26.52 -10.25
C SER A 45 22.40 -25.75 -11.49
N PRO A 46 22.99 -24.55 -11.35
CA PRO A 46 23.17 -23.83 -10.08
C PRO A 46 21.84 -23.38 -9.46
N PRO A 47 21.78 -23.11 -8.14
CA PRO A 47 20.57 -22.64 -7.49
C PRO A 47 20.03 -21.36 -8.12
N VAL A 48 18.77 -21.37 -8.55
CA VAL A 48 18.08 -20.17 -9.05
C VAL A 48 17.95 -19.16 -7.91
N GLN A 49 18.50 -17.96 -8.11
CA GLN A 49 18.52 -16.91 -7.09
C GLN A 49 17.25 -16.07 -7.12
N LEU A 50 16.81 -15.62 -5.95
CA LEU A 50 15.72 -14.66 -5.82
C LEU A 50 16.11 -13.32 -6.45
N THR A 51 15.28 -12.81 -7.35
CA THR A 51 15.34 -11.43 -7.83
C THR A 51 14.26 -10.62 -7.13
N LEU A 52 14.65 -9.56 -6.41
CA LEU A 52 13.70 -8.64 -5.81
C LEU A 52 13.04 -7.81 -6.91
N LEU A 53 11.71 -7.95 -7.04
CA LEU A 53 10.92 -7.14 -7.96
C LEU A 53 10.32 -5.94 -7.21
N PRO A 54 10.73 -4.69 -7.52
CA PRO A 54 10.06 -3.52 -7.00
C PRO A 54 8.57 -3.54 -7.38
N GLY A 55 7.69 -3.20 -6.45
CA GLY A 55 6.24 -3.10 -6.68
C GLY A 55 5.39 -4.24 -6.12
N LEU A 56 6.00 -5.30 -5.59
CA LEU A 56 5.30 -6.29 -4.79
C LEU A 56 5.38 -5.92 -3.31
N HIS A 57 4.22 -5.71 -2.66
CA HIS A 57 4.16 -5.16 -1.31
C HIS A 57 3.41 -6.07 -0.34
N GLN A 58 4.12 -6.56 0.68
CA GLN A 58 3.52 -7.33 1.77
C GLN A 58 2.64 -6.47 2.69
N LEU A 59 3.11 -5.25 2.99
CA LEU A 59 2.43 -4.27 3.86
C LEU A 59 2.09 -4.81 5.25
N ASP A 60 3.09 -5.39 5.90
CA ASP A 60 3.06 -5.89 7.28
C ASP A 60 2.99 -4.75 8.32
N PHE A 61 2.08 -3.80 8.12
CA PHE A 61 1.93 -2.61 8.95
C PHE A 61 0.79 -2.79 9.95
N HIS A 62 1.09 -2.54 11.22
CA HIS A 62 0.08 -2.41 12.26
C HIS A 62 -0.22 -0.94 12.55
N MET A 63 -1.41 -0.68 13.10
CA MET A 63 -1.94 0.66 13.39
C MET A 63 -2.41 1.42 12.15
N ASP A 64 -1.52 2.16 11.51
CA ASP A 64 -1.87 3.17 10.51
C ASP A 64 -0.88 3.13 9.35
N ALA A 65 -1.32 2.57 8.23
CA ALA A 65 -0.51 2.44 7.01
C ALA A 65 -0.45 3.72 6.15
N SER A 66 -1.06 4.84 6.60
CA SER A 66 -1.16 6.05 5.76
C SER A 66 0.16 6.63 5.30
N GLY A 67 1.19 6.61 6.13
CA GLY A 67 2.51 7.08 5.74
C GLY A 67 3.08 6.33 4.54
N TRP A 68 2.73 5.04 4.36
CA TRP A 68 3.15 4.26 3.20
C TRP A 68 2.36 4.61 1.95
N TYR A 69 1.02 4.68 2.04
CA TYR A 69 0.15 5.02 0.91
C TYR A 69 0.33 6.46 0.41
N GLU A 70 0.64 7.39 1.30
CA GLU A 70 0.81 8.82 0.96
C GLU A 70 2.22 9.14 0.41
N ALA A 71 3.17 8.22 0.60
CA ALA A 71 4.48 8.28 -0.04
C ALA A 71 4.41 7.77 -1.50
N ILE A 72 5.44 8.07 -2.29
CA ILE A 72 5.50 7.63 -3.69
C ILE A 72 5.87 6.14 -3.72
N GLN A 73 4.92 5.30 -4.12
CA GLN A 73 5.12 3.86 -4.28
C GLN A 73 4.94 3.49 -5.75
N ARG A 74 6.06 3.42 -6.48
CA ARG A 74 6.11 3.03 -7.89
C ARG A 74 7.32 2.13 -8.18
N PRO A 75 7.16 1.09 -9.03
CA PRO A 75 5.90 0.59 -9.60
C PRO A 75 4.97 0.00 -8.52
N LEU A 76 3.69 -0.17 -8.82
CA LEU A 76 2.71 -0.81 -7.93
C LEU A 76 2.11 -2.02 -8.63
N LEU A 77 2.46 -3.22 -8.18
CA LEU A 77 2.04 -4.49 -8.79
C LEU A 77 1.08 -5.27 -7.89
N SER A 78 1.32 -5.28 -6.58
CA SER A 78 0.44 -5.95 -5.62
C SER A 78 0.41 -5.23 -4.27
N LEU A 79 -0.71 -5.38 -3.57
CA LEU A 79 -0.89 -4.96 -2.19
C LEU A 79 -1.37 -6.18 -1.39
N HIS A 80 -0.66 -6.54 -0.33
CA HIS A 80 -1.09 -7.53 0.64
C HIS A 80 -1.51 -6.87 1.96
N HIS A 81 -2.13 -7.63 2.86
CA HIS A 81 -2.64 -7.21 4.18
C HIS A 81 -3.57 -5.98 4.29
N TYR A 82 -3.94 -5.34 3.16
CA TYR A 82 -4.78 -4.14 3.10
C TYR A 82 -6.22 -4.27 3.63
N ASN A 83 -6.66 -5.49 3.93
CA ASN A 83 -7.97 -5.81 4.48
C ASN A 83 -7.90 -6.62 5.79
N THR A 84 -6.70 -6.76 6.38
CA THR A 84 -6.49 -7.56 7.61
C THR A 84 -5.69 -6.81 8.65
N TRP A 85 -4.48 -6.34 8.32
CA TRP A 85 -3.59 -5.70 9.31
C TRP A 85 -3.81 -4.18 9.35
N HIS A 86 -4.10 -3.61 8.19
CA HIS A 86 -4.66 -2.27 8.01
C HIS A 86 -5.90 -2.36 7.12
N LEU A 87 -6.69 -1.29 7.08
CA LEU A 87 -7.90 -1.25 6.26
C LEU A 87 -7.81 -0.16 5.21
N TYR A 88 -7.85 -0.57 3.96
CA TYR A 88 -7.95 0.33 2.82
C TYR A 88 -8.88 -0.29 1.76
N PRO A 89 -10.00 0.38 1.38
CA PRO A 89 -10.86 -0.12 0.31
C PRO A 89 -10.21 0.11 -1.05
N VAL A 90 -9.26 -0.74 -1.41
CA VAL A 90 -8.52 -0.70 -2.69
C VAL A 90 -9.49 -0.69 -3.87
N GLU A 91 -10.59 -1.42 -3.78
CA GLU A 91 -11.64 -1.50 -4.79
C GLU A 91 -12.28 -0.14 -5.08
N TYR A 92 -12.45 0.72 -4.07
CA TYR A 92 -12.96 2.08 -4.26
C TYR A 92 -11.87 3.02 -4.76
N GLY A 93 -10.66 2.90 -4.22
CA GLY A 93 -9.53 3.72 -4.64
C GLY A 93 -9.19 3.55 -6.11
N HIS A 94 -9.21 2.29 -6.58
CA HIS A 94 -8.81 1.94 -7.93
C HIS A 94 -9.82 2.35 -9.01
N LEU A 95 -11.10 2.61 -8.67
CA LEU A 95 -12.11 3.03 -9.66
C LEU A 95 -11.67 4.24 -10.50
N VAL A 96 -10.85 5.13 -9.95
CA VAL A 96 -10.34 6.30 -10.68
C VAL A 96 -9.49 5.95 -11.90
N ALA A 97 -8.87 4.75 -11.90
CA ALA A 97 -8.08 4.26 -13.03
C ALA A 97 -8.92 4.07 -14.30
N ASP A 98 -10.23 3.88 -14.18
CA ASP A 98 -11.14 3.81 -15.33
C ASP A 98 -11.25 5.15 -16.09
N VAL A 99 -10.87 6.26 -15.44
CA VAL A 99 -10.94 7.62 -16.00
C VAL A 99 -9.58 8.06 -16.51
N CYS A 100 -8.52 7.88 -15.72
CA CYS A 100 -7.18 8.42 -16.01
C CYS A 100 -6.08 7.38 -16.22
N GLY A 101 -6.44 6.09 -16.31
CA GLY A 101 -5.49 4.99 -16.47
C GLY A 101 -4.88 4.51 -15.14
N ALA A 102 -4.25 3.33 -15.16
CA ALA A 102 -3.73 2.68 -13.96
C ALA A 102 -2.73 3.54 -13.17
N ASP A 103 -1.94 4.36 -13.87
CA ASP A 103 -0.91 5.20 -13.25
C ASP A 103 -1.47 6.32 -12.36
N CYS A 104 -2.75 6.68 -12.50
CA CYS A 104 -3.35 7.70 -11.64
C CYS A 104 -3.77 7.17 -10.27
N PHE A 105 -3.89 5.84 -10.10
CA PHE A 105 -4.18 5.23 -8.81
C PHE A 105 -3.01 5.43 -7.83
N LEU A 106 -3.26 6.03 -6.67
CA LEU A 106 -2.24 6.49 -5.71
C LEU A 106 -1.24 7.53 -6.27
N GLN A 107 -1.54 8.15 -7.42
CA GLN A 107 -0.78 9.30 -7.88
C GLN A 107 -0.98 10.46 -6.92
N ARG A 108 0.10 11.20 -6.67
CA ARG A 108 0.07 12.36 -5.78
C ARG A 108 -0.03 13.67 -6.55
N TYR A 109 -0.92 14.54 -6.09
CA TYR A 109 -1.10 15.91 -6.56
C TYR A 109 -0.88 16.87 -5.39
N GLN A 110 0.00 17.84 -5.56
CA GLN A 110 0.24 18.90 -4.59
C GLN A 110 -0.39 20.19 -5.13
N PHE A 111 -1.32 20.75 -4.37
CA PHE A 111 -2.00 21.99 -4.70
C PHE A 111 -1.30 23.18 -4.04
N SER A 112 -1.57 24.39 -4.55
CA SER A 112 -0.93 25.62 -4.10
C SER A 112 -1.31 26.06 -2.68
N ASP A 113 -2.34 25.45 -2.10
CA ASP A 113 -2.83 25.72 -0.76
C ASP A 113 -2.42 24.62 0.22
N ASP A 114 -1.22 24.04 0.09
CA ASP A 114 -0.69 23.03 1.03
C ASP A 114 -1.60 21.80 1.22
N VAL A 115 -2.41 21.52 0.20
CA VAL A 115 -3.22 20.31 0.11
C VAL A 115 -2.48 19.32 -0.77
N VAL A 116 -2.41 18.08 -0.30
CA VAL A 116 -1.87 16.96 -1.04
C VAL A 116 -2.96 15.91 -1.20
N LEU A 117 -3.29 15.58 -2.44
CA LEU A 117 -4.16 14.47 -2.79
C LEU A 117 -3.29 13.28 -3.15
N THR A 118 -3.45 12.18 -2.42
CA THR A 118 -3.05 10.84 -2.89
C THR A 118 -4.29 10.18 -3.47
N ASN A 119 -4.36 10.14 -4.80
CA ASN A 119 -5.57 9.79 -5.53
C ASN A 119 -6.07 8.38 -5.19
N GLY A 120 -7.31 8.30 -4.69
CA GLY A 120 -7.90 7.07 -4.23
C GLY A 120 -7.49 6.65 -2.81
N TYR A 121 -6.75 7.47 -2.06
CA TYR A 121 -6.39 7.16 -0.66
C TYR A 121 -6.74 8.29 0.30
N SER A 122 -6.15 9.48 0.15
CA SER A 122 -6.39 10.59 1.08
C SER A 122 -6.29 11.96 0.42
N VAL A 123 -6.96 12.93 1.04
CA VAL A 123 -6.74 14.37 0.85
C VAL A 123 -6.20 14.90 2.18
N VAL A 124 -5.03 15.53 2.16
CA VAL A 124 -4.34 15.98 3.37
C VAL A 124 -4.01 17.45 3.27
N LYS A 125 -4.40 18.23 4.28
CA LYS A 125 -4.02 19.63 4.44
C LYS A 125 -2.90 19.73 5.48
N TYR A 126 -1.84 20.46 5.14
CA TYR A 126 -0.71 20.76 6.03
C TYR A 126 -0.76 22.24 6.44
N PRO A 127 -1.25 22.60 7.63
CA PRO A 127 -1.41 24.01 8.02
C PRO A 127 -0.11 24.81 8.08
N ALA A 128 1.03 24.15 8.32
CA ALA A 128 2.37 24.75 8.36
C ALA A 128 3.08 24.74 6.99
N GLY A 129 2.37 24.36 5.93
CA GLY A 129 2.93 24.20 4.60
C GLY A 129 3.63 22.85 4.37
N THR A 130 4.09 22.63 3.14
CA THR A 130 4.72 21.37 2.71
C THR A 130 6.23 21.49 2.43
N ASP A 131 6.78 22.70 2.33
CA ASP A 131 8.17 22.95 1.91
C ASP A 131 9.23 22.31 2.82
N HIS A 132 8.91 22.14 4.10
CA HIS A 132 9.81 21.54 5.09
C HIS A 132 9.70 20.01 5.16
N LEU A 133 8.77 19.40 4.41
CA LEU A 133 8.48 17.98 4.42
C LEU A 133 9.09 17.29 3.21
N ASP A 134 9.88 16.24 3.45
CA ASP A 134 10.22 15.29 2.38
C ASP A 134 9.03 14.36 2.15
N LEU A 135 8.07 14.81 1.35
CA LEU A 135 6.87 14.05 1.03
C LEU A 135 7.19 12.74 0.27
N ALA A 136 8.37 12.60 -0.35
CA ALA A 136 8.76 11.35 -1.00
C ALA A 136 9.05 10.23 0.03
N ARG A 137 9.41 10.59 1.27
CA ARG A 137 9.62 9.62 2.35
C ARG A 137 8.34 9.18 3.02
N VAL A 138 8.33 7.91 3.39
CA VAL A 138 7.29 7.30 4.20
C VAL A 138 7.29 7.94 5.59
N GLU A 139 6.10 8.37 6.03
CA GLU A 139 5.87 8.81 7.40
C GLU A 139 5.75 7.59 8.33
N GLY A 140 6.42 7.62 9.48
CA GLY A 140 6.35 6.55 10.48
C GLY A 140 5.01 6.51 11.23
N THR A 141 3.89 6.34 10.52
CA THR A 141 2.53 6.34 11.09
C THR A 141 2.16 5.01 11.76
N PHE A 142 2.75 3.92 11.29
CA PHE A 142 2.57 2.54 11.76
C PHE A 142 3.53 2.18 12.89
N ASN A 143 3.24 1.11 13.62
CA ASN A 143 4.14 0.57 14.64
C ASN A 143 5.39 0.00 13.99
N HIS A 144 6.56 0.45 14.43
CA HIS A 144 7.85 -0.02 13.93
C HIS A 144 8.96 0.20 14.97
N ASP A 145 9.97 -0.67 14.94
CA ASP A 145 11.27 -0.40 15.53
C ASP A 145 12.15 0.36 14.52
N GLU A 146 13.19 1.07 14.99
CA GLU A 146 13.98 2.02 14.18
C GLU A 146 14.47 1.43 12.83
N ASP A 147 15.01 0.21 12.84
CA ASP A 147 15.64 -0.40 11.67
C ASP A 147 14.75 -1.41 10.91
N GLN A 148 13.57 -1.72 11.42
CA GLN A 148 12.74 -2.83 10.94
C GLN A 148 12.47 -2.75 9.42
N PHE A 149 12.26 -1.54 8.91
CA PHE A 149 11.91 -1.30 7.51
C PHE A 149 13.02 -0.66 6.68
N LEU A 150 14.20 -0.41 7.27
CA LEU A 150 15.27 0.38 6.67
C LEU A 150 15.70 -0.15 5.29
N PHE A 151 15.82 -1.47 5.15
CA PHE A 151 16.17 -2.10 3.87
C PHE A 151 15.17 -1.80 2.75
N SER A 152 13.88 -1.70 3.09
CA SER A 152 12.79 -1.66 2.11
C SER A 152 12.21 -0.27 1.87
N LEU A 153 12.16 0.58 2.89
CA LEU A 153 11.55 1.92 2.85
C LEU A 153 12.57 3.04 3.04
N GLY A 154 13.81 2.72 3.44
CA GLY A 154 14.79 3.72 3.85
C GLY A 154 14.42 4.38 5.19
N ALA A 155 15.04 5.52 5.46
CA ALA A 155 14.76 6.31 6.66
C ALA A 155 13.36 6.92 6.58
N LEU A 156 12.53 6.66 7.61
CA LEU A 156 11.20 7.22 7.72
C LEU A 156 11.26 8.69 8.17
N ARG A 157 10.29 9.49 7.76
CA ARG A 157 10.09 10.83 8.34
C ARG A 157 9.25 10.75 9.62
N PRO A 158 9.44 11.67 10.58
CA PRO A 158 8.65 11.69 11.81
C PRO A 158 7.15 11.78 11.56
N LYS A 159 6.38 11.13 12.42
CA LYS A 159 4.92 11.22 12.45
C LYS A 159 4.48 12.62 12.84
N LEU A 160 3.54 13.18 12.09
CA LEU A 160 2.95 14.48 12.38
C LEU A 160 1.77 14.36 13.34
N SER A 161 1.56 15.39 14.17
CA SER A 161 0.39 15.49 15.02
C SER A 161 -0.87 15.86 14.24
N ALA A 162 -2.05 15.68 14.84
CA ALA A 162 -3.33 16.10 14.25
C ALA A 162 -3.43 17.60 13.94
N ALA A 163 -2.61 18.44 14.58
CA ALA A 163 -2.56 19.88 14.30
C ALA A 163 -1.72 20.19 13.05
N GLU A 164 -0.72 19.36 12.75
CA GLU A 164 0.20 19.53 11.63
C GLU A 164 -0.30 18.85 10.35
N LYS A 165 -1.15 17.82 10.49
CA LYS A 165 -1.66 17.02 9.37
C LYS A 165 -3.15 16.74 9.53
N ILE A 166 -3.96 17.40 8.71
CA ILE A 166 -5.41 17.21 8.68
C ILE A 166 -5.76 16.30 7.50
N SER A 167 -6.25 15.09 7.76
CA SER A 167 -6.46 14.05 6.75
C SER A 167 -7.93 13.67 6.58
N TRP A 168 -8.38 13.62 5.33
CA TRP A 168 -9.60 12.93 4.90
C TRP A 168 -9.19 11.66 4.17
N ARG A 169 -9.68 10.48 4.59
CA ARG A 169 -9.36 9.20 3.94
C ARG A 169 -10.53 8.70 3.11
N LEU A 170 -10.22 8.06 1.98
CA LEU A 170 -11.23 7.45 1.13
C LEU A 170 -11.98 6.37 1.91
N GLU A 171 -13.30 6.46 1.92
CA GLU A 171 -14.17 5.42 2.49
C GLU A 171 -15.19 4.88 1.50
N HIS A 172 -15.47 5.63 0.43
CA HIS A 172 -16.40 5.20 -0.60
C HIS A 172 -16.06 5.81 -1.96
N ALA A 173 -16.38 5.07 -3.02
CA ALA A 173 -16.37 5.59 -4.38
C ALA A 173 -17.43 4.88 -5.23
N GLN A 174 -17.92 5.57 -6.25
CA GLN A 174 -18.87 5.00 -7.20
C GLN A 174 -18.64 5.52 -8.62
N LYS A 175 -18.90 4.65 -9.59
CA LYS A 175 -18.95 5.01 -11.01
C LYS A 175 -20.37 5.45 -11.37
N THR A 176 -20.48 6.53 -12.10
CA THR A 176 -21.75 7.07 -12.60
C THR A 176 -22.06 6.53 -13.98
N SER A 177 -23.33 6.65 -14.42
CA SER A 177 -23.74 6.24 -15.76
C SER A 177 -23.06 7.03 -16.88
N SER A 178 -22.55 8.23 -16.60
CA SER A 178 -21.77 9.04 -17.57
C SER A 178 -20.30 8.62 -17.69
N GLY A 179 -19.86 7.63 -16.91
CA GLY A 179 -18.45 7.21 -16.86
C GLY A 179 -17.60 8.00 -15.87
N ALA A 180 -18.13 9.05 -15.23
CA ALA A 180 -17.44 9.78 -14.17
C ALA A 180 -17.34 8.93 -12.89
N VAL A 181 -16.29 9.16 -12.10
CA VAL A 181 -16.05 8.50 -10.82
C VAL A 181 -16.14 9.52 -9.68
N ARG A 182 -17.00 9.26 -8.70
CA ARG A 182 -17.15 10.07 -7.49
C ARG A 182 -16.46 9.37 -6.34
N GLN A 183 -15.58 10.07 -5.63
CA GLN A 183 -14.84 9.59 -4.47
C GLN A 183 -15.20 10.42 -3.24
N PHE A 184 -15.44 9.76 -2.12
CA PHE A 184 -15.84 10.39 -0.86
C PHE A 184 -14.75 10.15 0.19
N TYR A 185 -14.08 11.24 0.55
CA TYR A 185 -13.02 11.26 1.55
C TYR A 185 -13.58 11.79 2.86
N ILE A 186 -13.44 11.02 3.92
CA ILE A 186 -14.09 11.27 5.20
C ILE A 186 -13.02 11.57 6.25
N ARG A 187 -13.23 12.68 6.97
CA ARG A 187 -12.47 13.02 8.16
C ARG A 187 -13.32 12.67 9.38
N ARG A 188 -12.71 11.95 10.32
CA ARG A 188 -13.35 11.49 11.56
C ARG A 188 -12.62 12.05 12.77
N LYS A 189 -13.34 12.19 13.88
CA LYS A 189 -12.87 12.78 15.14
C LYS A 189 -12.00 11.81 15.92
N CYS A 190 -10.83 11.47 15.38
CA CYS A 190 -9.88 10.54 15.98
C CYS A 190 -8.45 10.83 15.53
N HIS A 191 -7.48 10.50 16.38
CA HIS A 191 -6.06 10.60 16.07
C HIS A 191 -5.30 9.47 16.78
N ASN A 192 -4.24 8.95 16.16
CA ASN A 192 -3.42 7.85 16.70
C ASN A 192 -4.22 6.58 17.05
N VAL A 193 -5.21 6.24 16.23
CA VAL A 193 -6.01 5.02 16.36
C VAL A 193 -5.74 4.07 15.20
N THR A 194 -6.07 2.79 15.37
CA THR A 194 -6.06 1.83 14.26
C THR A 194 -7.09 2.19 13.19
N ASP A 195 -6.92 1.71 11.95
CA ASP A 195 -7.94 1.93 10.90
C ASP A 195 -9.32 1.38 11.30
N HIS A 196 -9.38 0.27 12.06
CA HIS A 196 -10.63 -0.30 12.56
C HIS A 196 -11.35 0.61 13.56
N GLU A 197 -10.61 1.24 14.46
CA GLU A 197 -11.17 2.21 15.42
C GLU A 197 -11.57 3.51 14.72
N ARG A 198 -10.77 3.94 13.74
CA ARG A 198 -11.05 5.13 12.91
C ARG A 198 -12.44 5.06 12.30
N LEU A 199 -12.81 3.94 11.68
CA LEU A 199 -14.11 3.75 11.04
C LEU A 199 -15.32 3.81 11.99
N LYS A 200 -15.10 3.62 13.30
CA LYS A 200 -16.14 3.72 14.33
C LYS A 200 -16.29 5.14 14.90
N ALA A 201 -15.32 6.02 14.66
CA ALA A 201 -15.32 7.38 15.18
C ALA A 201 -16.32 8.28 14.45
N GLU A 202 -16.76 9.35 15.13
CA GLU A 202 -17.71 10.31 14.58
C GLU A 202 -17.16 11.01 13.33
N VAL A 203 -18.02 11.21 12.32
CA VAL A 203 -17.68 11.95 11.10
C VAL A 203 -17.66 13.45 11.42
N GLU A 204 -16.56 14.13 11.09
CA GLU A 204 -16.44 15.59 11.24
C GLU A 204 -16.78 16.31 9.93
N SER A 205 -16.30 15.79 8.81
CA SER A 205 -16.51 16.39 7.49
C SER A 205 -16.27 15.40 6.36
N VAL A 206 -16.83 15.70 5.19
CA VAL A 206 -16.73 14.91 3.98
C VAL A 206 -16.26 15.80 2.83
N LEU A 207 -15.30 15.30 2.06
CA LEU A 207 -14.91 15.87 0.77
C LEU A 207 -15.36 14.94 -0.34
N GLU A 208 -15.92 15.51 -1.38
CA GLU A 208 -16.27 14.79 -2.60
C GLU A 208 -15.35 15.27 -3.74
N LEU A 209 -14.71 14.32 -4.42
CA LEU A 209 -14.00 14.56 -5.66
C LEU A 209 -14.68 13.81 -6.79
N GLN A 210 -14.93 14.51 -7.90
CA GLN A 210 -15.50 13.93 -9.11
C GLN A 210 -14.48 13.98 -10.24
N TRP A 211 -14.15 12.80 -10.77
CA TRP A 211 -13.31 12.62 -11.95
C TRP A 211 -14.20 12.45 -13.17
N ILE A 212 -13.93 13.23 -14.21
CA ILE A 212 -14.70 13.26 -15.46
C ILE A 212 -13.80 12.68 -16.58
N PRO A 213 -14.33 11.82 -17.47
CA PRO A 213 -13.60 11.30 -18.63
C PRO A 213 -13.07 12.38 -19.58
#